data_AF-A0A0P0XMV1-F1
#
_entry.id   AF-A0A0P0XMV1-F1
#
_cell.length_a   1.000
_cell.length_b   1.000
_cell.length_c   1.000
_cell.angle_alpha   90.00
_cell.angle_beta   90.00
_cell.angle_gamma   90.00
#
_symmetry.space_group_name_H-M   'P 1'
#
loop_
_entity.id
_entity.type
_entity.pdbx_description
1 polymer ?
#
loop_
_entity_poly.entity_id
_entity_poly.type
_entity_poly.pdbx_seq_one_letter_code
_entity_poly.pdbx_strand_id
1 'polypeptide(L)'
;MGKTKGKQRQDKFYHLAKKQSYQSRAAFKLLQLDAWFRFLPTARTVLDLCAAPGGWVQVAVNHVPVGAFVVGVDLVPIRGAHSLTEDITTTKCRAAVRRLMDSNGVVVFDVVLHDGSPNVGGAWVQEATVQSSL
;
A
#
# COMPACT_ATOMS: atom_id res chain seq x y z
N MET A 1 19.11 -19.18 -23.06
CA MET A 1 19.09 -18.42 -21.79
C MET A 1 17.70 -18.47 -21.16
N GLY A 2 17.48 -19.36 -20.18
CA GLY A 2 16.19 -19.50 -19.50
C GLY A 2 16.20 -18.81 -18.13
N LYS A 3 15.23 -17.93 -17.87
CA LYS A 3 14.98 -17.32 -16.56
C LYS A 3 14.94 -18.42 -15.50
N THR A 4 15.90 -18.43 -14.57
CA THR A 4 15.89 -19.36 -13.43
C THR A 4 14.65 -19.06 -12.60
N LYS A 5 13.69 -19.99 -12.61
CA LYS A 5 12.38 -19.86 -11.96
C LYS A 5 12.53 -19.79 -10.44
N GLY A 6 12.71 -18.59 -9.89
CA GLY A 6 12.42 -18.31 -8.46
C GLY A 6 10.91 -18.38 -8.13
N LYS A 7 10.07 -18.69 -9.12
CA LYS A 7 8.60 -18.61 -9.07
C LYS A 7 7.90 -19.70 -8.24
N GLN A 8 8.64 -20.64 -7.63
CA GLN A 8 8.04 -21.84 -7.03
C GLN A 8 8.13 -21.98 -5.51
N ARG A 9 8.80 -21.07 -4.78
CA ARG A 9 8.76 -21.13 -3.31
C ARG A 9 7.87 -20.03 -2.76
N GLN A 10 6.56 -20.31 -2.77
CA GLN A 10 5.60 -19.55 -1.97
C GLN A 10 6.00 -19.72 -0.50
N ASP A 11 6.23 -18.61 0.19
CA ASP A 11 6.68 -18.64 1.59
C ASP A 11 5.51 -18.89 2.55
N LYS A 12 5.83 -19.12 3.84
CA LYS A 12 4.82 -19.31 4.89
C LYS A 12 3.82 -18.15 4.94
N PHE A 13 4.27 -16.92 4.69
CA PHE A 13 3.42 -15.73 4.73
C PHE A 13 2.47 -15.63 3.54
N TYR A 14 2.86 -16.14 2.36
CA TYR A 14 1.95 -16.28 1.23
C TYR A 14 0.80 -17.22 1.56
N HIS A 15 1.11 -18.41 2.10
CA HIS A 15 0.08 -19.37 2.51
C HIS A 15 -0.79 -18.82 3.64
N LEU A 16 -0.18 -18.14 4.61
CA LEU A 16 -0.91 -17.51 5.71
C LEU A 16 -1.82 -16.38 5.20
N ALA A 17 -1.37 -15.56 4.25
CA ALA A 17 -2.19 -14.52 3.64
C ALA A 17 -3.41 -15.12 2.95
N LYS A 18 -3.23 -16.18 2.16
CA LYS A 18 -4.36 -16.89 1.53
C LYS A 18 -5.30 -17.50 2.56
N LYS A 19 -4.78 -18.14 3.61
CA LYS A 19 -5.57 -18.72 4.70
C LYS A 19 -6.39 -17.67 5.45
N GLN A 20 -5.82 -16.47 5.65
CA GLN A 20 -6.46 -15.36 6.38
C GLN A 20 -7.14 -14.35 5.44
N SER A 21 -7.30 -14.68 4.14
CA SER A 21 -7.95 -13.82 3.14
C SER A 21 -7.32 -12.42 2.99
N TYR A 22 -6.02 -12.31 3.20
CA TYR A 22 -5.26 -11.10 2.87
C TYR A 22 -4.89 -11.06 1.38
N GLN A 23 -4.97 -9.86 0.78
CA GLN A 23 -4.65 -9.65 -0.65
C GLN A 23 -3.16 -9.89 -0.96
N SER A 24 -2.27 -9.65 0.00
CA SER A 24 -0.83 -9.92 -0.15
C SER A 24 -0.19 -10.37 1.16
N ARG A 25 0.96 -11.05 1.04
CA ARG A 25 1.81 -11.38 2.20
C ARG A 25 2.41 -10.14 2.87
N ALA A 26 2.45 -8.99 2.18
CA ALA A 26 2.96 -7.74 2.74
C ALA A 26 2.06 -7.20 3.87
N ALA A 27 0.79 -7.63 3.95
CA ALA A 27 -0.11 -7.32 5.05
C ALA A 27 0.51 -7.61 6.43
N PHE A 28 1.29 -8.69 6.55
CA PHE A 28 1.95 -9.05 7.80
C PHE A 28 3.03 -8.05 8.22
N LYS A 29 3.67 -7.34 7.28
CA LYS A 29 4.61 -6.26 7.63
C LYS A 29 3.86 -5.15 8.36
N LEU A 30 2.74 -4.70 7.80
CA LEU A 30 1.97 -3.62 8.40
C LEU A 30 1.34 -4.03 9.73
N LEU A 31 0.82 -5.26 9.84
CA LEU A 31 0.32 -5.81 11.10
C LEU A 31 1.39 -5.82 12.20
N GLN A 32 2.64 -6.19 11.87
CA GLN A 32 3.74 -6.18 12.82
C GLN A 32 4.14 -4.76 13.22
N LEU A 33 4.21 -3.84 12.26
CA LEU A 33 4.48 -2.43 12.54
C LEU A 33 3.39 -1.82 13.44
N ASP A 34 2.12 -2.04 13.13
CA ASP A 34 1.01 -1.52 13.93
C ASP A 34 0.96 -2.16 15.33
N ALA A 35 1.34 -3.43 15.49
CA ALA A 35 1.45 -4.06 16.80
C ALA A 35 2.49 -3.37 17.71
N TRP A 36 3.57 -2.84 17.13
CA TRP A 36 4.63 -2.16 17.89
C TRP A 36 4.36 -0.67 18.11
N PHE A 37 3.91 0.02 17.06
CA PHE A 37 3.81 1.48 17.06
C PHE A 37 2.38 1.99 17.27
N ARG A 38 1.37 1.13 17.09
CA ARG A 38 -0.06 1.40 17.33
C ARG A 38 -0.58 2.70 16.71
N PHE A 39 -0.20 2.98 15.47
CA PHE A 39 -0.57 4.21 14.77
C PHE A 39 -1.91 4.12 14.04
N LEU A 40 -2.35 2.93 13.60
CA LEU A 40 -3.62 2.79 12.89
C LEU A 40 -4.84 3.00 13.81
N PRO A 41 -4.88 2.49 15.06
CA PRO A 41 -6.05 2.66 15.93
C PRO A 41 -6.40 4.11 16.26
N THR A 42 -5.48 5.04 16.09
CA THR A 42 -5.71 6.49 16.33
C THR A 42 -5.87 7.30 15.04
N ALA A 43 -5.56 6.72 13.88
CA ALA A 43 -5.61 7.42 12.60
C ALA A 43 -7.05 7.52 12.08
N ARG A 44 -7.53 8.73 11.82
CA ARG A 44 -8.84 9.00 11.22
C ARG A 44 -8.76 9.09 9.70
N THR A 45 -7.58 9.34 9.16
CA THR A 45 -7.31 9.53 7.73
C THR A 45 -5.99 8.87 7.36
N VAL A 46 -6.03 7.94 6.39
CA VAL A 46 -4.86 7.16 5.95
C VAL A 46 -4.74 7.19 4.44
N LEU A 47 -3.53 7.45 3.95
CA LEU A 47 -3.16 7.33 2.54
C LEU A 47 -2.14 6.21 2.38
N ASP A 48 -2.36 5.28 1.44
CA ASP A 48 -1.43 4.20 1.10
C ASP A 48 -0.94 4.39 -0.35
N LEU A 49 0.35 4.64 -0.52
CA LEU A 49 1.00 4.91 -1.81
C LEU A 49 1.67 3.66 -2.37
N CYS A 50 1.49 3.41 -3.67
CA CYS A 50 1.89 2.16 -4.33
C CYS A 50 1.21 0.95 -3.69
N ALA A 51 -0.09 1.10 -3.46
CA ALA A 51 -0.85 0.23 -2.58
C ALA A 51 -1.23 -1.12 -3.20
N ALA A 52 -1.06 -1.34 -4.52
CA ALA A 52 -1.46 -2.60 -5.13
C ALA A 52 -0.58 -3.77 -4.65
N PRO A 53 -1.17 -4.95 -4.37
CA PRO A 53 -2.53 -5.38 -4.67
C PRO A 53 -3.59 -5.05 -3.59
N GLY A 54 -3.28 -4.19 -2.62
CA GLY A 54 -4.20 -3.73 -1.58
C GLY A 54 -4.02 -4.39 -0.22
N GLY A 55 -2.90 -5.06 0.03
CA GLY A 55 -2.65 -5.75 1.30
C GLY A 55 -2.56 -4.80 2.49
N TRP A 56 -1.90 -3.65 2.31
CA TRP A 56 -1.79 -2.63 3.35
C TRP A 56 -3.08 -1.83 3.51
N VAL A 57 -3.72 -1.40 2.42
CA VAL A 57 -5.09 -0.87 2.43
C VAL A 57 -6.05 -1.75 3.22
N GLN A 58 -6.05 -3.07 3.00
CA GLN A 58 -6.92 -3.99 3.71
C GLN A 58 -6.65 -4.01 5.23
N VAL A 59 -5.38 -4.03 5.62
CA VAL A 59 -5.00 -3.95 7.05
C VAL A 59 -5.41 -2.61 7.64
N ALA A 60 -5.14 -1.50 6.93
CA ALA A 60 -5.52 -0.16 7.36
C ALA A 60 -7.04 -0.08 7.62
N VAL A 61 -7.88 -0.45 6.65
CA VAL A 61 -9.35 -0.46 6.80
C VAL A 61 -9.82 -1.26 8.02
N ASN A 62 -9.16 -2.37 8.34
CA ASN A 62 -9.55 -3.23 9.45
C ASN A 62 -9.08 -2.72 10.83
N HIS A 63 -8.05 -1.87 10.88
CA HIS A 63 -7.38 -1.47 12.12
C HIS A 63 -7.64 -0.02 12.53
N VAL A 64 -8.05 0.84 11.59
CA VAL A 64 -8.47 2.20 11.89
C VAL A 64 -9.84 2.23 12.58
N PRO A 65 -10.18 3.29 13.33
CA PRO A 65 -11.52 3.49 13.86
C PRO A 65 -12.59 3.46 12.77
N VAL A 66 -13.79 3.00 13.12
CA VAL A 66 -14.95 3.02 12.22
C VAL A 66 -15.20 4.46 11.71
N GLY A 67 -15.46 4.56 10.41
CA GLY A 67 -15.65 5.82 9.70
C GLY A 67 -14.37 6.61 9.43
N ALA A 68 -13.19 6.04 9.69
CA ALA A 68 -11.95 6.61 9.20
C ALA A 68 -11.88 6.53 7.65
N PHE A 69 -11.23 7.52 7.06
CA PHE A 69 -11.07 7.66 5.62
C PHE A 69 -9.76 7.03 5.17
N VAL A 70 -9.84 5.96 4.39
CA VAL A 70 -8.66 5.25 3.86
C VAL A 70 -8.65 5.33 2.34
N VAL A 71 -7.53 5.77 1.77
CA VAL A 71 -7.30 5.87 0.32
C VAL A 71 -6.07 5.06 -0.08
N GLY A 72 -6.21 4.23 -1.10
CA GLY A 72 -5.08 3.61 -1.80
C GLY A 72 -4.81 4.28 -3.15
N VAL A 73 -3.55 4.56 -3.47
CA VAL A 73 -3.12 5.07 -4.78
C VAL A 73 -2.12 4.11 -5.40
N ASP A 74 -2.39 3.70 -6.63
CA ASP A 74 -1.47 2.86 -7.41
C ASP A 74 -1.73 3.03 -8.91
N LEU A 75 -0.83 2.52 -9.75
CA LEU A 75 -1.00 2.44 -11.20
C LEU A 75 -2.05 1.39 -11.60
N VAL A 76 -2.37 0.44 -10.73
CA VAL A 76 -3.42 -0.56 -10.97
C VAL A 76 -4.57 -0.46 -9.96
N PRO A 77 -5.79 -0.91 -10.33
CA PRO A 77 -6.95 -0.79 -9.45
C PRO A 77 -6.81 -1.59 -8.14
N ILE A 78 -7.20 -0.96 -7.02
CA ILE A 78 -7.26 -1.56 -5.68
C ILE A 78 -8.72 -1.64 -5.22
N ARG A 79 -9.06 -2.71 -4.50
CA ARG A 79 -10.40 -2.96 -3.95
C ARG A 79 -10.41 -2.81 -2.42
N GLY A 80 -11.59 -2.49 -1.87
CA GLY A 80 -11.85 -2.54 -0.42
C GLY A 80 -11.73 -1.20 0.31
N ALA A 81 -11.40 -0.12 -0.38
CA ALA A 81 -11.38 1.25 0.15
C ALA A 81 -11.62 2.25 -0.98
N HIS A 82 -11.59 3.55 -0.66
CA HIS A 82 -11.42 4.56 -1.69
C HIS A 82 -10.10 4.30 -2.41
N SER A 83 -10.10 4.35 -3.74
CA SER A 83 -8.89 4.11 -4.52
C SER A 83 -8.79 5.02 -5.73
N LEU A 84 -7.55 5.38 -6.07
CA LEU A 84 -7.22 6.13 -7.27
C LEU A 84 -6.23 5.32 -8.09
N THR A 85 -6.55 5.12 -9.37
CA THR A 85 -5.64 4.50 -10.34
C THR A 85 -4.89 5.59 -11.08
N GLU A 86 -3.79 6.05 -10.50
CA GLU A 86 -3.03 7.22 -10.95
C GLU A 86 -1.52 7.05 -10.66
N ASP A 87 -0.70 7.80 -11.39
CA ASP A 87 0.75 7.87 -11.16
C ASP A 87 1.07 8.96 -10.12
N ILE A 88 1.63 8.55 -8.97
CA ILE A 88 1.96 9.40 -7.83
C ILE A 88 2.92 10.55 -8.17
N THR A 89 3.72 10.42 -9.23
CA THR A 89 4.67 11.44 -9.67
C THR A 89 3.97 12.65 -10.32
N THR A 90 2.74 12.44 -10.82
CA THR A 90 2.02 13.44 -11.61
C THR A 90 1.29 14.49 -10.77
N THR A 91 1.19 15.72 -11.30
CA THR A 91 0.33 16.77 -10.73
C THR A 91 -1.15 16.37 -10.75
N LYS A 92 -1.56 15.59 -11.75
CA LYS A 92 -2.92 15.05 -11.89
C LYS A 92 -3.30 14.18 -10.68
N CYS A 93 -2.42 13.28 -10.26
CA CYS A 93 -2.62 12.45 -9.06
C CYS A 93 -2.82 13.32 -7.82
N ARG A 94 -1.94 14.32 -7.61
CA ARG A 94 -2.08 15.24 -6.47
C ARG A 94 -3.42 15.97 -6.47
N ALA A 95 -3.87 16.45 -7.63
CA ALA A 95 -5.17 17.09 -7.77
C ALA A 95 -6.34 16.11 -7.54
N ALA A 96 -6.21 14.84 -7.95
CA ALA A 96 -7.22 13.81 -7.72
C ALA A 96 -7.35 13.45 -6.24
N VAL A 97 -6.22 13.25 -5.54
CA VAL A 97 -6.18 13.06 -4.09
C VAL A 97 -6.83 14.25 -3.39
N ARG A 98 -6.47 15.48 -3.79
CA ARG A 98 -7.05 16.69 -3.17
C ARG A 98 -8.56 16.78 -3.35
N ARG A 99 -9.07 16.55 -4.56
CA ARG A 99 -10.52 16.53 -4.82
C ARG A 99 -11.24 15.49 -3.97
N LEU A 100 -10.65 14.30 -3.83
CA LEU A 100 -11.21 13.23 -3.02
C LEU A 100 -11.18 13.57 -1.52
N MET A 101 -10.13 14.24 -1.05
CA MET A 101 -10.07 14.77 0.32
C MET A 101 -11.18 15.81 0.55
N ASP A 102 -11.29 16.80 -0.34
CA ASP A 102 -12.28 17.88 -0.23
C ASP A 102 -13.72 17.32 -0.23
N SER A 103 -14.03 16.32 -1.08
CA SER A 103 -15.36 15.69 -1.14
C SER A 103 -15.72 14.87 0.12
N ASN A 104 -14.74 14.52 0.95
CA ASN A 104 -14.93 13.75 2.18
C ASN A 104 -14.66 14.57 3.44
N GLY A 105 -14.48 15.91 3.31
CA GLY A 105 -14.21 16.79 4.44
C GLY A 105 -12.85 16.54 5.12
N VAL A 106 -11.89 15.97 4.39
CA VAL A 106 -10.55 15.66 4.89
C VAL A 106 -9.60 16.81 4.55
N VAL A 107 -8.92 17.36 5.56
CA VAL A 107 -7.97 18.47 5.37
C VAL A 107 -6.53 17.96 5.26
N VAL A 108 -6.21 16.90 6.01
CA VAL A 108 -4.88 16.30 6.13
C VAL A 108 -5.01 14.79 6.34
N PHE A 109 -3.97 14.03 6.00
CA PHE A 109 -3.84 12.63 6.37
C PHE A 109 -3.04 12.49 7.68
N ASP A 110 -3.54 11.71 8.63
CA ASP A 110 -2.85 11.41 9.88
C ASP A 110 -1.67 10.45 9.65
N VAL A 111 -1.84 9.52 8.70
CA VAL A 111 -0.84 8.52 8.35
C VAL A 111 -0.71 8.44 6.82
N VAL A 112 0.53 8.47 6.35
CA VAL A 112 0.88 8.15 4.96
C VAL A 112 1.76 6.91 4.98
N LEU A 113 1.32 5.88 4.28
CA LEU A 113 1.97 4.59 4.12
C LEU A 113 2.59 4.46 2.73
N HIS A 114 3.68 3.71 2.63
CA HIS A 114 4.33 3.40 1.37
C HIS A 114 5.12 2.08 1.47
N ASP A 115 4.72 1.06 0.69
CA ASP A 115 5.48 -0.21 0.49
C ASP A 115 5.84 -0.39 -1.00
N GLY A 116 5.95 0.71 -1.75
CA GLY A 116 6.29 0.68 -3.16
C GLY A 116 7.72 0.20 -3.38
N SER A 117 7.91 -0.72 -4.32
CA SER A 117 9.23 -1.18 -4.75
C SER A 117 9.27 -1.43 -6.25
N PRO A 118 10.36 -1.05 -6.94
CA PRO A 118 10.52 -1.35 -8.35
C PRO A 118 10.64 -2.86 -8.59
N ASN A 119 10.34 -3.30 -9.80
CA ASN A 119 10.58 -4.69 -10.21
C ASN A 119 12.08 -4.99 -10.20
N VAL A 120 12.55 -5.66 -9.14
CA VAL A 120 13.95 -6.07 -8.99
C VAL A 120 14.30 -7.18 -10.00
N GLY A 121 15.29 -6.91 -10.85
CA GLY A 121 15.79 -7.79 -11.91
C GLY A 121 17.23 -8.24 -11.72
N GLY A 122 17.95 -7.70 -10.73
CA GLY A 122 19.33 -8.04 -10.39
C GLY A 122 20.34 -6.91 -10.59
N ALA A 123 19.89 -5.71 -10.97
CA ALA A 123 20.73 -4.52 -11.10
C ALA A 123 20.62 -3.65 -9.83
N TRP A 124 21.08 -4.19 -8.71
CA TRP A 124 20.89 -3.65 -7.36
C TRP A 124 21.19 -2.16 -7.19
N VAL A 125 22.24 -1.64 -7.84
CA VAL A 125 22.61 -0.21 -7.75
C VAL A 125 21.54 0.67 -8.39
N GLN A 126 21.05 0.30 -9.56
CA GLN A 126 19.99 1.02 -10.26
C GLN A 126 18.67 0.90 -9.49
N GLU A 127 18.38 -0.29 -8.99
CA GLU A 127 17.15 -0.58 -8.23
C GLU A 127 17.09 0.20 -6.91
N ALA A 128 18.20 0.28 -6.16
CA ALA A 128 18.29 1.10 -4.95
C ALA A 128 18.16 2.59 -5.24
N THR A 129 18.71 3.05 -6.36
CA THR A 129 18.58 4.45 -6.80
C THR A 129 17.12 4.78 -7.13
N VAL A 130 16.44 3.89 -7.88
CA VAL A 130 15.02 4.06 -8.23
C VAL A 130 14.15 4.05 -6.97
N GLN A 131 14.39 3.13 -6.03
CA GLN A 131 13.66 3.12 -4.75
C GLN A 131 13.81 4.44 -3.98
N SER A 132 15.00 5.05 -4.01
CA SER A 132 15.26 6.32 -3.31
C SER A 132 14.62 7.52 -3.99
N SER A 133 14.18 7.38 -5.24
CA SER A 133 13.54 8.44 -6.04
C SER A 133 12.01 8.43 -6.00
N LEU A 134 11.42 7.38 -5.42
CA LEU A 134 9.98 7.23 -5.19
C LEU A 134 9.59 7.87 -3.85
#